data_AF-A0A7S3CGR0-F1
#
_entry.id   AF-A0A7S3CGR0-F1
#
_cell.length_a   1.000
_cell.length_b   1.000
_cell.length_c   1.000
_cell.angle_alpha   90.00
_cell.angle_beta   90.00
_cell.angle_gamma   90.00
#
_symmetry.space_group_name_H-M   'P 1'
#
loop_
_entity.id
_entity.type
_entity.pdbx_description
1 polymer ?
#
loop_
_entity_poly.entity_id
_entity_poly.type
_entity_poly.pdbx_seq_one_letter_code
_entity_poly.pdbx_strand_id
1 'polypeptide(L)'
;MGDLWRSQEMQLVQLVIPAEAAHDTVEKLGYVGKVQFKDLNREKSAFQRTYANQVKRCDEMQRKLRFLLEEMGKAEIVDLETKSQALQDAVANSRSGFEKQHDLDELEVTLEELEHDLCDISAAMTKLERSKSELVEFQLVLDRAGSFFDSARRSASIDSNPAQTTAGDGYGMMEAPLMDGNQYTSDMQQVSRDPYSTTSSINTRLGFIAGLIPHAKIASFERILFRAMRGNMFLKHQEVDLVMDPAQCEKQNKSVFVVFFSGERSRAKILKICDAFSANRYPLPEEPVKQASMRSEVNARLLELSQTVEASEDQKRTLLLRINHDWDSWMALVKREKMIYHSLNKFNIDVTSKCLVAQGWIPTKNREEILQALKEACLESNAPVNTVFHQVYTNESPPTYFESSKVITAFQSVVDAYGVARYREMNPTVFTIVTFPFLFAIMFGDIGHGLLMLMFGLYMVLSEKKMEKKVKNDMVEMAFGGRYLILLMSIFSIYTGFLYNEVFSIPTTFFGPSKWVWNNSTEVYAMPAGSSPYPFGVDPIWHGTKTELTYLNSMKMKMSIVLGV
;
A
#
# COMPACT_ATOMS: atom_id res chain seq x y z
N MET A 1 23.63 31.10 21.60
CA MET A 1 22.28 31.34 21.04
C MET A 1 22.47 32.19 19.79
N GLY A 2 22.66 31.56 18.63
CA GLY A 2 23.16 32.23 17.44
C GLY A 2 22.06 32.67 16.49
N ASP A 3 21.77 33.97 16.47
CA ASP A 3 21.04 34.74 15.46
C ASP A 3 20.01 33.99 14.61
N LEU A 4 18.81 33.79 15.15
CA LEU A 4 17.62 33.47 14.33
C LEU A 4 17.32 34.59 13.31
N TRP A 5 17.78 35.81 13.60
CA TRP A 5 17.55 37.01 12.82
C TRP A 5 18.11 36.97 11.40
N ARG A 6 19.20 36.24 11.16
CA ARG A 6 19.87 36.15 9.86
C ARG A 6 20.44 34.76 9.64
N SER A 7 20.74 34.41 8.39
CA SER A 7 21.36 33.12 8.08
C SER A 7 22.76 33.01 8.69
N GLN A 8 23.16 31.78 9.01
CA GLN A 8 24.52 31.49 9.49
C GLN A 8 25.57 31.87 8.44
N GLU A 9 26.76 32.27 8.92
CA GLU A 9 27.89 32.56 8.03
C GLU A 9 28.47 31.26 7.45
N MET A 10 28.49 31.18 6.13
CA MET A 10 29.01 30.04 5.37
C MET A 10 30.41 30.33 4.82
N GLN A 11 31.22 29.28 4.76
CA GLN A 11 32.50 29.27 4.07
C GLN A 11 32.54 28.12 3.06
N LEU A 12 33.11 28.38 1.89
CA LEU A 12 33.40 27.33 0.91
C LEU A 12 34.71 26.67 1.28
N VAL A 13 34.71 25.35 1.40
CA VAL A 13 35.90 24.57 1.71
C VAL A 13 36.19 23.58 0.60
N GLN A 14 37.48 23.41 0.34
CA GLN A 14 38.02 22.38 -0.53
C GLN A 14 38.72 21.35 0.34
N LEU A 15 38.32 20.10 0.17
CA LEU A 15 38.89 18.93 0.83
C LEU A 15 39.67 18.14 -0.20
N VAL A 16 40.94 17.85 0.10
CA VAL A 16 41.73 16.88 -0.66
C VAL A 16 41.84 15.62 0.17
N ILE A 17 41.22 14.56 -0.33
CA ILE A 17 41.00 13.30 0.40
C ILE A 17 41.75 12.18 -0.33
N PRO A 18 42.62 11.40 0.34
CA PRO A 18 43.21 10.20 -0.25
C PRO A 18 42.12 9.20 -0.67
N ALA A 19 42.29 8.52 -1.80
CA ALA A 19 41.27 7.57 -2.29
C ALA A 19 40.93 6.45 -1.30
N GLU A 20 41.91 6.00 -0.50
CA GLU A 20 41.74 4.93 0.50
C GLU A 20 40.87 5.36 1.69
N ALA A 21 41.01 6.62 2.14
CA ALA A 21 40.23 7.16 3.25
C ALA A 21 38.90 7.79 2.81
N ALA A 22 38.59 7.80 1.51
CA ALA A 22 37.49 8.58 0.96
C ALA A 22 36.12 8.10 1.44
N HIS A 23 35.94 6.78 1.55
CA HIS A 23 34.71 6.16 2.01
C HIS A 23 34.46 6.50 3.49
N ASP A 24 35.41 6.16 4.37
CA ASP A 24 35.30 6.43 5.82
C ASP A 24 35.17 7.95 6.09
N THR A 25 35.86 8.80 5.32
CA THR A 25 35.74 10.27 5.44
C THR A 25 34.33 10.75 5.15
N VAL A 26 33.71 10.28 4.05
CA VAL A 26 32.34 10.69 3.70
C VAL A 26 31.34 10.14 4.73
N GLU A 27 31.57 8.95 5.28
CA GLU A 27 30.75 8.39 6.35
C GLU A 27 30.79 9.27 7.60
N LYS A 28 31.98 9.64 8.10
CA LYS A 28 32.13 10.52 9.27
C LYS A 28 31.57 11.92 9.03
N LEU A 29 31.78 12.49 7.85
CA LEU A 29 31.17 13.77 7.47
C LEU A 29 29.63 13.67 7.39
N GLY A 30 29.11 12.50 7.00
CA GLY A 30 27.68 12.17 7.02
C GLY A 30 27.09 12.19 8.43
N TYR A 31 27.81 11.64 9.42
CA TYR A 31 27.38 11.68 10.83
C TYR A 31 27.31 13.10 11.40
N VAL A 32 28.24 13.98 11.00
CA VAL A 32 28.19 15.41 11.38
C VAL A 32 27.01 16.11 10.70
N GLY A 33 26.77 15.83 9.41
CA GLY A 33 25.59 16.33 8.69
C GLY A 33 25.55 17.86 8.49
N LYS A 34 26.72 18.52 8.50
CA LYS A 34 26.86 19.99 8.34
C LYS A 34 27.56 20.42 7.04
N VAL A 35 27.84 19.48 6.14
CA VAL A 35 28.56 19.75 4.88
C VAL A 35 27.61 19.57 3.69
N GLN A 36 27.48 20.61 2.87
CA GLN A 36 26.77 20.51 1.59
C GLN A 36 27.77 20.44 0.43
N PHE A 37 27.95 19.26 -0.14
CA PHE A 37 28.85 19.07 -1.28
C PHE A 37 28.32 19.71 -2.56
N LYS A 38 29.21 20.45 -3.25
CA LYS A 38 29.00 20.96 -4.59
C LYS A 38 29.35 19.86 -5.60
N ASP A 39 28.51 19.71 -6.61
CA ASP A 39 28.82 18.82 -7.73
C ASP A 39 29.88 19.47 -8.62
N LEU A 40 31.09 18.88 -8.63
CA LEU A 40 32.20 19.30 -9.48
C LEU A 40 32.14 18.66 -10.88
N ASN A 41 31.34 17.62 -11.07
CA ASN A 41 31.25 16.82 -12.29
C ASN A 41 29.90 17.02 -13.00
N ARG A 42 29.41 18.26 -13.07
CA ARG A 42 28.10 18.56 -13.70
C ARG A 42 28.05 18.23 -15.19
N GLU A 43 29.18 18.30 -15.87
CA GLU A 43 29.28 18.03 -17.31
C GLU A 43 29.24 16.53 -17.64
N LYS A 44 29.53 15.66 -16.66
CA LYS A 44 29.55 14.21 -16.86
C LYS A 44 28.16 13.63 -16.58
N SER A 45 27.69 12.78 -17.50
CA SER A 45 26.48 11.97 -17.30
C SER A 45 26.66 11.02 -16.11
N ALA A 46 25.56 10.64 -15.44
CA ALA A 46 25.57 9.79 -14.26
C ALA A 46 26.34 8.45 -14.47
N PHE A 47 26.26 7.87 -15.68
CA PHE A 47 26.94 6.61 -16.03
C PHE A 47 28.45 6.76 -16.27
N GLN A 48 28.92 7.97 -16.59
CA GLN A 48 30.33 8.26 -16.85
C GLN A 48 31.09 8.64 -15.57
N ARG A 49 30.40 8.68 -14.42
CA ARG A 49 30.99 8.96 -13.13
C ARG A 49 31.69 7.72 -12.59
N THR A 50 32.77 7.92 -11.85
CA THR A 50 33.68 6.83 -11.44
C THR A 50 33.02 5.80 -10.53
N TYR A 51 32.12 6.23 -9.63
CA TYR A 51 31.44 5.32 -8.71
C TYR A 51 30.04 4.91 -9.20
N ALA A 52 29.77 4.99 -10.51
CA ALA A 52 28.46 4.64 -11.07
C ALA A 52 28.14 3.14 -10.90
N ASN A 53 29.14 2.27 -11.03
CA ASN A 53 28.97 0.83 -10.88
C ASN A 53 28.62 0.44 -9.44
N GLN A 54 29.24 1.10 -8.45
CA GLN A 54 28.96 0.88 -7.03
C GLN A 54 27.54 1.36 -6.68
N VAL A 55 27.08 2.49 -7.22
CA VAL A 55 25.69 2.93 -7.03
C VAL A 55 24.72 1.92 -7.67
N LYS A 56 25.02 1.42 -8.87
CA LYS A 56 24.20 0.39 -9.54
C LYS A 56 24.14 -0.90 -8.71
N ARG A 57 25.26 -1.33 -8.12
CA ARG A 57 25.34 -2.48 -7.22
C ARG A 57 24.41 -2.30 -6.01
N CYS A 58 24.50 -1.16 -5.34
CA CYS A 58 23.59 -0.85 -4.22
C CYS A 58 22.12 -0.77 -4.66
N ASP A 59 21.83 -0.22 -5.85
CA ASP A 59 20.46 -0.17 -6.40
C ASP A 59 19.90 -1.56 -6.66
N GLU A 60 20.73 -2.49 -7.13
CA GLU A 60 20.35 -3.87 -7.34
C GLU A 60 20.07 -4.57 -6.00
N MET A 61 20.92 -4.38 -4.98
CA MET A 61 20.65 -4.89 -3.63
C MET A 61 19.35 -4.30 -3.05
N GLN A 62 19.07 -3.01 -3.27
CA GLN A 62 17.78 -2.39 -2.88
C GLN A 62 16.58 -2.98 -3.63
N ARG A 63 16.75 -3.36 -4.90
CA ARG A 63 15.72 -4.08 -5.68
C ARG A 63 15.44 -5.44 -5.05
N LYS A 64 16.49 -6.22 -4.74
CA LYS A 64 16.39 -7.53 -4.07
C LYS A 64 15.68 -7.40 -2.72
N LEU A 65 16.07 -6.45 -1.87
CA LEU A 65 15.42 -6.20 -0.58
C LEU A 65 13.95 -5.77 -0.70
N ARG A 66 13.58 -5.02 -1.74
CA ARG A 66 12.16 -4.67 -2.01
C ARG A 66 11.34 -5.89 -2.43
N PHE A 67 11.90 -6.74 -3.28
CA PHE A 67 11.27 -8.01 -3.65
C PHE A 67 11.01 -8.89 -2.41
N LEU A 68 11.99 -9.00 -1.51
CA LEU A 68 11.81 -9.73 -0.24
C LEU A 68 10.67 -9.13 0.59
N LEU A 69 10.58 -7.81 0.68
CA LEU A 69 9.50 -7.13 1.40
C LEU A 69 8.12 -7.40 0.78
N GLU A 70 8.02 -7.40 -0.56
CA GLU A 70 6.79 -7.72 -1.27
C GLU A 70 6.35 -9.17 -1.02
N GLU A 71 7.28 -10.13 -1.03
CA GLU A 71 7.00 -11.53 -0.70
C GLU A 71 6.57 -11.73 0.75
N MET A 72 7.17 -10.99 1.69
CA MET A 72 6.73 -10.98 3.08
C MET A 72 5.33 -10.39 3.26
N GLY A 73 5.00 -9.35 2.49
CA GLY A 73 3.68 -8.75 2.45
C GLY A 73 2.60 -9.71 1.97
N LYS A 74 2.87 -10.46 0.90
CA LYS A 74 1.96 -11.50 0.38
C LYS A 74 1.70 -12.62 1.40
N ALA A 75 2.67 -12.91 2.26
CA ALA A 75 2.57 -13.93 3.29
C ALA A 75 1.89 -13.44 4.60
N GLU A 76 1.43 -12.18 4.66
CA GLU A 76 0.83 -11.54 5.85
C GLU A 76 1.72 -11.61 7.12
N ILE A 77 3.05 -11.78 6.95
CA ILE A 77 3.99 -11.89 8.08
C ILE A 77 4.27 -10.50 8.69
N VAL A 78 4.15 -9.44 7.88
CA VAL A 78 4.46 -8.08 8.27
C VAL A 78 3.53 -7.08 7.58
N ASP A 79 3.03 -6.12 8.36
CA ASP A 79 2.48 -4.87 7.82
C ASP A 79 3.64 -4.03 7.25
N LEU A 80 3.70 -3.90 5.92
CA LEU A 80 4.78 -3.17 5.22
C LEU A 80 5.01 -1.76 5.78
N GLU A 81 3.95 -1.13 6.30
CA GLU A 81 3.99 0.21 6.86
C GLU A 81 4.85 0.29 8.14
N THR A 82 4.75 -0.70 9.04
CA THR A 82 5.44 -0.70 10.33
C THR A 82 6.97 -0.82 10.19
N LYS A 83 7.43 -1.55 9.18
CA LYS A 83 8.87 -1.76 8.93
C LYS A 83 9.58 -0.60 8.27
N SER A 84 8.91 0.06 7.33
CA SER A 84 9.46 1.24 6.65
C SER A 84 9.86 2.34 7.64
N GLN A 85 9.24 2.36 8.82
CA GLN A 85 9.46 3.30 9.91
C GLN A 85 10.49 2.87 10.94
N ALA A 86 10.52 1.59 11.34
CA ALA A 86 11.59 1.05 12.17
C ALA A 86 12.97 1.32 11.53
N LEU A 87 13.02 1.25 10.20
CA LEU A 87 14.18 1.62 9.40
C LEU A 87 14.54 3.11 9.49
N GLN A 88 13.56 4.03 9.42
CA GLN A 88 13.80 5.47 9.54
C GLN A 88 14.28 5.84 10.94
N ASP A 89 13.71 5.21 11.97
CA ASP A 89 14.09 5.38 13.37
C ASP A 89 15.46 4.76 13.68
N ALA A 90 15.78 3.60 13.11
CA ALA A 90 17.10 2.99 13.21
C ALA A 90 18.15 3.90 12.57
N VAL A 91 17.90 4.38 11.35
CA VAL A 91 18.82 5.31 10.65
C VAL A 91 18.98 6.63 11.41
N ALA A 92 17.91 7.18 12.02
CA ALA A 92 17.98 8.40 12.83
C ALA A 92 18.71 8.22 14.18
N ASN A 93 18.57 7.05 14.81
CA ASN A 93 19.23 6.71 16.08
C ASN A 93 20.64 6.11 15.89
N SER A 94 21.05 5.80 14.66
CA SER A 94 22.39 5.29 14.30
C SER A 94 23.52 6.32 14.45
N ARG A 95 23.33 7.37 15.27
CA ARG A 95 24.43 8.27 15.69
C ARG A 95 25.47 7.55 16.54
N SER A 96 25.13 6.41 17.12
CA SER A 96 26.10 5.47 17.72
C SER A 96 26.48 4.44 16.67
N GLY A 97 27.78 4.39 16.35
CA GLY A 97 28.35 3.62 15.25
C GLY A 97 27.71 2.25 15.01
N PHE A 98 27.29 2.03 13.77
CA PHE A 98 27.11 0.68 13.27
C PHE A 98 28.52 0.08 13.17
N GLU A 99 28.81 -0.89 14.05
CA GLU A 99 29.96 -1.76 13.86
C GLU A 99 29.89 -2.34 12.44
N LYS A 100 31.04 -2.39 11.74
CA LYS A 100 31.23 -3.06 10.45
C LYS A 100 30.95 -4.55 10.64
N GLN A 101 29.67 -4.93 10.76
CA GLN A 101 29.28 -6.29 11.13
C GLN A 101 28.86 -7.12 9.92
N HIS A 102 28.64 -6.48 8.78
CA HIS A 102 28.47 -7.16 7.49
C HIS A 102 29.31 -6.43 6.44
N ASP A 103 30.24 -7.17 5.83
CA ASP A 103 30.88 -6.72 4.61
C ASP A 103 29.82 -6.70 3.50
N LEU A 104 29.80 -5.60 2.73
CA LEU A 104 28.83 -5.39 1.65
C LEU A 104 28.85 -6.56 0.65
N ASP A 105 30.03 -7.16 0.48
CA ASP A 105 30.26 -8.29 -0.41
C ASP A 105 29.58 -9.58 0.08
N GLU A 106 29.64 -9.88 1.38
CA GLU A 106 28.92 -11.02 1.96
C GLU A 106 27.40 -10.80 1.91
N LEU A 107 26.96 -9.56 2.14
CA LEU A 107 25.55 -9.22 2.05
C LEU A 107 25.01 -9.38 0.62
N GLU A 108 25.80 -9.06 -0.41
CA GLU A 108 25.37 -9.26 -1.79
C GLU A 108 25.16 -10.74 -2.12
N VAL A 109 26.11 -11.60 -1.74
CA VAL A 109 26.02 -13.04 -1.98
C VAL A 109 24.82 -13.63 -1.25
N THR A 110 24.63 -13.28 0.02
CA THR A 110 23.48 -13.78 0.80
C THR A 110 22.14 -13.30 0.24
N LEU A 111 22.04 -12.05 -0.23
CA LEU A 111 20.82 -11.55 -0.87
C LEU A 111 20.53 -12.23 -2.22
N GLU A 112 21.57 -12.59 -2.97
CA GLU A 112 21.43 -13.36 -4.21
C GLU A 112 20.94 -14.78 -3.97
N GLU A 113 21.53 -15.48 -3.01
CA GLU A 113 21.11 -16.82 -2.60
C GLU A 113 19.65 -16.81 -2.12
N LEU A 114 19.28 -15.84 -1.28
CA LEU A 114 17.90 -15.72 -0.76
C LEU A 114 16.88 -15.37 -1.85
N GLU A 115 17.22 -14.51 -2.82
CA GLU A 115 16.35 -14.21 -3.97
C GLU A 115 16.15 -15.48 -4.80
N HIS A 116 17.22 -16.22 -5.08
CA HIS A 116 17.16 -17.46 -5.85
C HIS A 116 16.32 -18.53 -5.15
N ASP A 117 16.57 -18.78 -3.87
CA ASP A 117 15.85 -19.76 -3.05
C ASP A 117 14.34 -19.44 -3.00
N LEU A 118 13.97 -18.17 -2.79
CA LEU A 118 12.56 -17.76 -2.77
C LEU A 118 11.91 -17.84 -4.14
N CYS A 119 12.61 -17.48 -5.21
CA CYS A 119 12.13 -17.66 -6.56
C CYS A 119 11.88 -19.14 -6.87
N ASP A 120 12.80 -20.03 -6.50
CA ASP A 120 12.67 -21.47 -6.72
C ASP A 120 11.54 -22.09 -5.90
N ILE A 121 11.42 -21.73 -4.62
CA ILE A 121 10.30 -22.15 -3.77
C ILE A 121 8.97 -21.64 -4.33
N SER A 122 8.90 -20.37 -4.76
CA SER A 122 7.68 -19.81 -5.35
C SER A 122 7.30 -20.48 -6.68
N ALA A 123 8.28 -20.80 -7.53
CA ALA A 123 8.07 -21.51 -8.78
C ALA A 123 7.65 -22.98 -8.55
N ALA A 124 8.18 -23.63 -7.51
CA ALA A 124 7.74 -24.96 -7.10
C ALA A 124 6.31 -24.92 -6.52
N MET A 125 6.02 -23.94 -5.66
CA MET A 125 4.72 -23.76 -5.02
C MET A 125 3.62 -23.50 -6.06
N THR A 126 3.84 -22.60 -7.03
CA THR A 126 2.87 -22.35 -8.12
C THR A 126 2.61 -23.58 -8.98
N LYS A 127 3.61 -24.42 -9.23
CA LYS A 127 3.42 -25.72 -9.92
C LYS A 127 2.59 -26.69 -9.08
N LEU A 128 2.86 -26.79 -7.78
CA LEU A 128 2.12 -27.64 -6.85
C LEU A 128 0.67 -27.17 -6.70
N GLU A 129 0.43 -25.86 -6.57
CA GLU A 129 -0.90 -25.26 -6.52
C GLU A 129 -1.70 -25.50 -7.79
N ARG A 130 -1.04 -25.39 -8.96
CA ARG A 130 -1.65 -25.73 -10.24
C ARG A 130 -2.06 -27.21 -10.30
N SER A 131 -1.15 -28.12 -9.93
CA SER A 131 -1.43 -29.56 -9.90
C SER A 131 -2.54 -29.90 -8.89
N LYS A 132 -2.56 -29.25 -7.72
CA LYS A 132 -3.62 -29.38 -6.72
C LYS A 132 -4.95 -28.89 -7.27
N SER A 133 -4.98 -27.75 -7.96
CA SER A 133 -6.19 -27.19 -8.58
C SER A 133 -6.75 -28.11 -9.67
N GLU A 134 -5.89 -28.69 -10.52
CA GLU A 134 -6.29 -29.67 -11.54
C GLU A 134 -6.89 -30.95 -10.91
N LEU A 135 -6.35 -31.42 -9.78
CA LEU A 135 -6.90 -32.58 -9.07
C LEU A 135 -8.19 -32.28 -8.31
N VAL A 136 -8.31 -31.09 -7.72
CA VAL A 136 -9.56 -30.61 -7.10
C VAL A 136 -10.65 -30.56 -8.17
N GLU A 137 -10.37 -29.95 -9.32
CA GLU A 137 -11.28 -29.96 -10.47
C GLU A 137 -11.68 -31.38 -10.87
N PHE A 138 -10.71 -32.31 -10.97
CA PHE A 138 -11.00 -33.69 -11.32
C PHE A 138 -11.90 -34.37 -10.28
N GLN A 139 -11.64 -34.18 -8.99
CA GLN A 139 -12.47 -34.68 -7.90
C GLN A 139 -13.91 -34.16 -8.00
N LEU A 140 -14.08 -32.86 -8.24
CA LEU A 140 -15.39 -32.24 -8.43
C LEU A 140 -16.15 -32.84 -9.62
N VAL A 141 -15.46 -33.09 -10.74
CA VAL A 141 -16.07 -33.74 -11.91
C VAL A 141 -16.46 -35.17 -11.59
N LEU A 142 -15.62 -35.95 -10.91
CA LEU A 142 -15.95 -37.32 -10.51
C LEU A 142 -17.18 -37.38 -9.60
N ASP A 143 -17.29 -36.47 -8.64
CA ASP A 143 -18.40 -36.40 -7.68
C ASP A 143 -19.72 -35.99 -8.34
N ARG A 144 -19.70 -34.91 -9.12
CA ARG A 144 -20.91 -34.36 -9.75
C ARG A 144 -21.34 -35.18 -10.96
N ALA A 145 -20.40 -35.61 -11.82
CA ALA A 145 -20.72 -36.48 -12.94
C ALA A 145 -21.21 -37.86 -12.47
N GLY A 146 -20.62 -38.43 -11.43
CA GLY A 146 -21.12 -39.66 -10.80
C GLY A 146 -22.59 -39.56 -10.37
N SER A 147 -22.96 -38.44 -9.75
CA SER A 147 -24.37 -38.20 -9.37
C SER A 147 -25.31 -38.16 -10.59
N PHE A 148 -24.88 -37.60 -11.72
CA PHE A 148 -25.70 -37.57 -12.93
C PHE A 148 -25.94 -38.97 -13.51
N PHE A 149 -24.92 -39.84 -13.50
CA PHE A 149 -25.06 -41.23 -13.94
C PHE A 149 -25.91 -42.05 -12.96
N ASP A 150 -25.77 -41.84 -11.65
CA ASP A 150 -26.60 -42.49 -10.65
C ASP A 150 -28.07 -42.06 -10.73
N SER A 151 -28.34 -40.78 -10.92
CA SER A 151 -29.70 -40.27 -11.15
C SER A 151 -30.29 -40.86 -12.43
N ALA A 152 -29.51 -40.93 -13.52
CA ALA A 152 -29.95 -41.53 -14.79
C ALA A 152 -30.24 -43.04 -14.65
N ARG A 153 -29.42 -43.78 -13.91
CA ARG A 153 -29.64 -45.19 -13.59
C ARG A 153 -30.89 -45.39 -12.75
N ARG A 154 -31.12 -44.54 -11.74
CA ARG A 154 -32.32 -44.59 -10.88
C ARG A 154 -33.59 -44.29 -11.69
N SER A 155 -33.57 -43.29 -12.56
CA SER A 155 -34.71 -43.00 -13.44
C SER A 155 -34.99 -44.13 -14.44
N ALA A 156 -33.96 -44.75 -15.02
CA ALA A 156 -34.12 -45.87 -15.94
C ALA A 156 -34.67 -47.14 -15.25
N SER A 157 -34.36 -47.36 -13.96
CA SER A 157 -34.93 -48.46 -13.17
C SER A 157 -36.37 -48.22 -12.71
N ILE A 158 -36.84 -46.97 -12.72
CA ILE A 158 -38.21 -46.61 -12.33
C ILE A 158 -39.19 -46.83 -13.50
N ASP A 159 -38.76 -46.61 -14.75
CA ASP A 159 -39.60 -46.82 -15.95
C ASP A 159 -39.79 -48.29 -16.35
N SER A 160 -39.09 -49.25 -15.72
CA SER A 160 -39.23 -50.68 -16.01
C SER A 160 -40.30 -51.42 -15.19
N ASN A 161 -41.12 -50.72 -14.38
CA ASN A 161 -42.21 -51.33 -13.60
C ASN A 161 -43.54 -50.59 -13.79
N PRO A 162 -44.42 -51.00 -14.72
CA PRO A 162 -45.81 -50.55 -14.72
C PRO A 162 -46.70 -51.58 -14.02
N ALA A 163 -46.83 -51.52 -12.70
CA ALA A 163 -47.95 -52.14 -11.99
C ALA A 163 -48.17 -51.54 -10.58
N GLN A 164 -49.35 -50.93 -10.40
CA GLN A 164 -50.02 -50.55 -9.15
C GLN A 164 -49.41 -49.30 -8.46
N THR A 165 -50.10 -48.19 -8.20
CA THR A 165 -51.47 -48.04 -7.68
C THR A 165 -51.98 -46.59 -7.84
N THR A 166 -53.24 -46.48 -8.26
CA THR A 166 -54.30 -45.47 -8.01
C THR A 166 -54.06 -44.11 -7.30
N ALA A 167 -54.57 -43.07 -7.99
CA ALA A 167 -55.42 -41.94 -7.53
C ALA A 167 -54.81 -40.75 -6.76
N GLY A 168 -54.96 -39.54 -7.34
CA GLY A 168 -54.86 -38.24 -6.65
C GLY A 168 -54.52 -37.04 -7.55
N ASP A 169 -55.55 -36.40 -8.12
CA ASP A 169 -55.73 -34.98 -8.50
C ASP A 169 -54.59 -34.07 -9.01
N GLY A 170 -54.87 -33.38 -10.14
CA GLY A 170 -54.66 -31.93 -10.26
C GLY A 170 -53.64 -31.38 -11.28
N TYR A 171 -54.16 -30.91 -12.42
CA TYR A 171 -53.67 -29.81 -13.28
C TYR A 171 -52.45 -30.01 -14.22
N GLY A 172 -52.75 -30.37 -15.48
CA GLY A 172 -52.43 -29.57 -16.68
C GLY A 172 -51.00 -29.54 -17.25
N MET A 173 -50.75 -30.30 -18.32
CA MET A 173 -50.52 -29.75 -19.68
C MET A 173 -50.16 -30.86 -20.69
N MET A 174 -51.12 -31.08 -21.60
CA MET A 174 -51.06 -31.59 -22.97
C MET A 174 -49.73 -32.16 -23.49
N GLU A 175 -49.66 -33.48 -23.68
CA GLU A 175 -48.78 -34.10 -24.67
C GLU A 175 -49.62 -35.00 -25.59
N ALA A 176 -49.57 -34.70 -26.88
CA ALA A 176 -50.43 -35.30 -27.89
C ALA A 176 -49.87 -36.66 -28.35
N PRO A 177 -50.75 -37.61 -28.75
CA PRO A 177 -50.42 -39.02 -28.90
C PRO A 177 -49.86 -39.35 -30.30
N LEU A 178 -48.81 -40.17 -30.37
CA LEU A 178 -48.35 -40.74 -31.64
C LEU A 178 -49.14 -42.01 -31.96
N MET A 179 -49.81 -41.99 -33.11
CA MET A 179 -50.65 -43.05 -33.66
C MET A 179 -49.95 -44.40 -33.82
N ASP A 180 -50.63 -45.44 -33.35
CA ASP A 180 -50.45 -46.83 -33.75
C ASP A 180 -51.37 -47.15 -34.94
N GLY A 181 -50.92 -48.01 -35.84
CA GLY A 181 -51.53 -48.24 -37.16
C GLY A 181 -51.27 -49.64 -37.70
N ASN A 182 -51.83 -50.64 -37.00
CA ASN A 182 -52.23 -51.98 -37.42
C ASN A 182 -51.92 -52.47 -38.85
N GLN A 183 -51.41 -53.71 -38.96
CA GLN A 183 -52.18 -54.78 -39.62
C GLN A 183 -51.78 -56.20 -39.18
N TYR A 184 -52.83 -56.94 -38.79
CA TYR A 184 -53.07 -58.39 -38.72
C TYR A 184 -52.30 -59.23 -39.79
N THR A 185 -51.94 -60.51 -39.63
CA THR A 185 -52.79 -61.69 -39.36
C THR A 185 -51.97 -62.96 -39.02
N SER A 186 -52.51 -63.76 -38.10
CA SER A 186 -52.60 -65.25 -38.00
C SER A 186 -51.52 -66.21 -38.58
N ASP A 187 -51.13 -67.12 -37.68
CA ASP A 187 -51.05 -68.59 -37.82
C ASP A 187 -49.74 -69.35 -38.15
N MET A 188 -49.55 -70.36 -37.28
CA MET A 188 -48.90 -71.67 -37.43
C MET A 188 -47.37 -71.82 -37.40
N GLN A 189 -46.94 -72.17 -36.19
CA GLN A 189 -45.92 -73.13 -35.77
C GLN A 189 -45.55 -74.23 -36.81
N GLN A 190 -44.26 -74.34 -37.16
CA GLN A 190 -43.48 -75.60 -37.12
C GLN A 190 -41.99 -75.41 -37.50
N VAL A 191 -41.13 -75.76 -36.53
CA VAL A 191 -39.87 -76.52 -36.62
C VAL A 191 -38.98 -76.34 -37.86
N SER A 192 -37.80 -75.73 -37.65
CA SER A 192 -36.45 -76.24 -37.98
C SER A 192 -35.46 -75.08 -37.86
N ARG A 193 -34.52 -75.19 -36.92
CA ARG A 193 -33.65 -74.08 -36.50
C ARG A 193 -32.26 -74.26 -37.09
N ASP A 194 -32.07 -73.67 -38.28
CA ASP A 194 -30.81 -73.09 -38.72
C ASP A 194 -31.13 -71.67 -39.20
N PRO A 195 -30.44 -70.64 -38.70
CA PRO A 195 -29.89 -69.67 -39.65
C PRO A 195 -28.56 -69.03 -39.22
N TYR A 196 -27.66 -68.93 -40.20
CA TYR A 196 -26.80 -67.75 -40.32
C TYR A 196 -27.66 -66.52 -40.64
N SER A 197 -27.20 -65.38 -40.09
CA SER A 197 -27.42 -64.00 -40.54
C SER A 197 -28.64 -63.20 -40.05
N THR A 198 -28.29 -62.02 -39.52
CA THR A 198 -29.06 -60.76 -39.47
C THR A 198 -30.21 -60.63 -38.47
N THR A 199 -29.85 -60.31 -37.23
CA THR A 199 -30.47 -59.17 -36.51
C THR A 199 -29.43 -58.60 -35.53
N SER A 200 -28.55 -57.73 -36.05
CA SER A 200 -27.72 -56.88 -35.20
C SER A 200 -28.64 -55.90 -34.46
N SER A 201 -28.93 -56.18 -33.19
CA SER A 201 -29.38 -55.15 -32.27
C SER A 201 -28.32 -54.05 -32.27
N ILE A 202 -28.68 -52.88 -32.80
CA ILE A 202 -27.80 -51.72 -32.86
C ILE A 202 -27.57 -51.26 -31.42
N ASN A 203 -26.50 -51.73 -30.79
CA ASN A 203 -25.94 -51.13 -29.59
C ASN A 203 -25.33 -49.77 -29.99
N THR A 204 -26.17 -48.73 -30.09
CA THR A 204 -25.68 -47.35 -30.20
C THR A 204 -25.03 -46.96 -28.87
N ARG A 205 -23.72 -47.20 -28.72
CA ARG A 205 -22.94 -46.66 -27.59
C ARG A 205 -22.89 -45.14 -27.71
N LEU A 206 -23.61 -44.45 -26.82
CA LEU A 206 -23.54 -43.00 -26.66
C LEU A 206 -22.18 -42.62 -26.06
N GLY A 207 -21.46 -41.72 -26.71
CA GLY A 207 -20.25 -41.13 -26.13
C GLY A 207 -20.62 -39.97 -25.21
N PHE A 208 -19.83 -39.75 -24.17
CA PHE A 208 -19.96 -38.57 -23.32
C PHE A 208 -18.60 -37.88 -23.11
N ILE A 209 -18.64 -36.57 -22.88
CA ILE A 209 -17.50 -35.75 -22.47
C ILE A 209 -17.91 -35.01 -21.21
N ALA A 210 -17.09 -35.10 -20.17
CA ALA A 210 -17.23 -34.36 -18.92
C ALA A 210 -16.10 -33.34 -18.77
N GLY A 211 -16.40 -32.18 -18.21
CA GLY A 211 -15.43 -31.13 -17.95
C GLY A 211 -15.97 -30.01 -17.07
N LEU A 212 -15.11 -29.03 -16.79
CA LEU A 212 -15.48 -27.79 -16.13
C LEU A 212 -15.40 -26.62 -17.09
N ILE A 213 -16.32 -25.67 -16.90
CA ILE A 213 -16.33 -24.40 -17.61
C ILE A 213 -16.67 -23.27 -16.61
N PRO A 214 -16.12 -22.05 -16.77
CA PRO A 214 -16.56 -20.90 -15.99
C PRO A 214 -18.06 -20.67 -16.15
N HIS A 215 -18.76 -20.45 -15.04
CA HIS A 215 -20.23 -20.34 -15.03
C HIS A 215 -20.73 -19.25 -15.98
N ALA A 216 -20.04 -18.11 -16.06
CA ALA A 216 -20.40 -17.00 -16.95
C ALA A 216 -20.47 -17.40 -18.45
N LYS A 217 -19.74 -18.46 -18.86
CA LYS A 217 -19.65 -18.91 -20.25
C LYS A 217 -20.63 -20.03 -20.59
N ILE A 218 -21.35 -20.60 -19.61
CA ILE A 218 -22.21 -21.79 -19.82
C ILE A 218 -23.34 -21.55 -20.82
N ALA A 219 -24.04 -20.42 -20.72
CA ALA A 219 -25.18 -20.11 -21.61
C ALA A 219 -24.74 -19.90 -23.07
N SER A 220 -23.55 -19.33 -23.28
CA SER A 220 -22.97 -19.18 -24.62
C SER A 220 -22.48 -20.52 -25.17
N PHE A 221 -21.89 -21.34 -24.30
CA PHE A 221 -21.42 -22.68 -24.64
C PHE A 221 -22.57 -23.60 -25.08
N GLU A 222 -23.67 -23.63 -24.32
CA GLU A 222 -24.88 -24.40 -24.66
C GLU A 222 -25.45 -23.99 -26.02
N ARG A 223 -25.59 -22.68 -26.28
CA ARG A 223 -26.12 -22.16 -27.56
C ARG A 223 -25.26 -22.57 -28.75
N ILE A 224 -23.93 -22.51 -28.63
CA ILE A 224 -23.02 -22.90 -29.72
C ILE A 224 -23.05 -24.42 -29.94
N LEU A 225 -23.07 -25.20 -28.86
CA LEU A 225 -23.21 -26.64 -28.91
C LEU A 225 -24.51 -27.08 -29.59
N PHE A 226 -25.65 -26.50 -29.19
CA PHE A 226 -26.96 -26.80 -29.78
C PHE A 226 -27.01 -26.48 -31.28
N ARG A 227 -26.47 -25.32 -31.69
CA ARG A 227 -26.42 -24.89 -33.09
C ARG A 227 -25.49 -25.77 -33.93
N ALA A 228 -24.32 -26.13 -33.42
CA ALA A 228 -23.35 -26.96 -34.13
C ALA A 228 -23.83 -28.41 -34.33
N MET A 229 -24.62 -28.91 -33.38
CA MET A 229 -25.17 -30.28 -33.34
C MET A 229 -26.59 -30.40 -33.89
N ARG A 230 -27.21 -29.29 -34.32
CA ARG A 230 -28.60 -29.25 -34.81
C ARG A 230 -29.59 -29.90 -33.83
N GLY A 231 -29.39 -29.71 -32.53
CA GLY A 231 -30.22 -30.30 -31.48
C GLY A 231 -29.95 -31.76 -31.13
N ASN A 232 -29.03 -32.45 -31.81
CA ASN A 232 -28.70 -33.86 -31.53
C ASN A 232 -27.65 -34.01 -30.43
N MET A 233 -27.89 -33.39 -29.27
CA MET A 233 -27.04 -33.52 -28.09
C MET A 233 -27.80 -33.31 -26.80
N PHE A 234 -27.33 -33.93 -25.72
CA PHE A 234 -27.90 -33.75 -24.39
C PHE A 234 -26.83 -33.20 -23.44
N LEU A 235 -27.03 -31.97 -22.96
CA LEU A 235 -26.15 -31.29 -22.02
C LEU A 235 -26.77 -31.35 -20.62
N LYS A 236 -26.03 -31.87 -19.64
CA LYS A 236 -26.33 -31.68 -18.21
C LYS A 236 -25.23 -30.82 -17.61
N HIS A 237 -25.60 -29.78 -16.88
CA HIS A 237 -24.64 -28.98 -16.13
C HIS A 237 -25.11 -28.82 -14.68
N GLN A 238 -24.15 -28.71 -13.76
CA GLN A 238 -24.41 -28.38 -12.36
C GLN A 238 -23.37 -27.36 -11.91
N GLU A 239 -23.84 -26.35 -11.20
CA GLU A 239 -23.01 -25.32 -10.60
C GLU A 239 -22.20 -25.90 -9.44
N VAL A 240 -20.94 -25.50 -9.35
CA VAL A 240 -20.09 -25.81 -8.21
C VAL A 240 -19.51 -24.52 -7.65
N ASP A 241 -19.36 -24.49 -6.33
CA ASP A 241 -18.83 -23.34 -5.59
C ASP A 241 -17.39 -22.98 -6.02
N LEU A 242 -16.94 -21.81 -5.58
CA LEU A 242 -15.64 -21.17 -5.85
C LEU A 242 -14.48 -22.18 -5.97
N VAL A 243 -14.05 -22.48 -7.21
CA VAL A 243 -12.85 -23.27 -7.49
C VAL A 243 -11.77 -22.31 -7.97
N MET A 244 -10.56 -22.47 -7.45
CA MET A 244 -9.40 -21.69 -7.87
C MET A 244 -9.02 -22.07 -9.31
N ASP A 245 -8.87 -21.07 -10.18
CA ASP A 245 -8.46 -21.29 -11.56
C ASP A 245 -6.97 -21.66 -11.66
N PRO A 246 -6.60 -22.79 -12.30
CA PRO A 246 -5.19 -23.22 -12.44
C PRO A 246 -4.33 -22.28 -13.30
N ALA A 247 -4.94 -21.30 -13.99
CA ALA A 247 -4.25 -20.34 -14.85
C ALA A 247 -4.33 -18.88 -14.38
N GLN A 248 -5.37 -18.51 -13.62
CA GLN A 248 -5.56 -17.13 -13.15
C GLN A 248 -5.38 -16.96 -11.64
N CYS A 249 -5.24 -18.06 -10.88
CA CYS A 249 -5.13 -18.05 -9.42
C CYS A 249 -6.26 -17.24 -8.74
N GLU A 250 -7.40 -17.12 -9.43
CA GLU A 250 -8.57 -16.37 -8.98
C GLU A 250 -9.69 -17.37 -8.69
N LYS A 251 -10.45 -17.13 -7.61
CA LYS A 251 -11.60 -17.98 -7.28
C LYS A 251 -12.74 -17.62 -8.22
N GLN A 252 -13.03 -18.51 -9.17
CA GLN A 252 -14.15 -18.33 -10.09
C GLN A 252 -15.22 -19.40 -9.83
N ASN A 253 -16.48 -19.00 -10.00
CA ASN A 253 -17.58 -19.95 -10.02
C ASN A 253 -17.49 -20.79 -11.29
N LYS A 254 -17.33 -22.10 -11.12
CA LYS A 254 -17.24 -23.05 -12.23
C LYS A 254 -18.47 -23.95 -12.25
N SER A 255 -18.82 -24.43 -13.42
CA SER A 255 -19.90 -25.40 -13.59
C SER A 255 -19.34 -26.66 -14.22
N VAL A 256 -19.69 -27.81 -13.65
CA VAL A 256 -19.40 -29.12 -14.23
C VAL A 256 -20.43 -29.38 -15.30
N PHE A 257 -19.99 -29.77 -16.49
CA PHE A 257 -20.87 -30.15 -17.59
C PHE A 257 -20.57 -31.58 -18.05
N VAL A 258 -21.63 -32.27 -18.49
CA VAL A 258 -21.57 -33.57 -19.17
C VAL A 258 -22.38 -33.46 -20.45
N VAL A 259 -21.71 -33.69 -21.58
CA VAL A 259 -22.33 -33.68 -22.91
C VAL A 259 -22.40 -35.10 -23.44
N PHE A 260 -23.61 -35.57 -23.73
CA PHE A 260 -23.85 -36.84 -24.41
C PHE A 260 -24.04 -36.60 -25.92
N PHE A 261 -23.36 -37.40 -26.74
CA PHE A 261 -23.40 -37.32 -28.19
C PHE A 261 -23.33 -38.71 -28.84
N SER A 262 -23.82 -38.79 -30.08
CA SER A 262 -23.71 -40.00 -30.91
C SER A 262 -22.79 -39.71 -32.11
N GLY A 263 -21.87 -40.64 -32.39
CA GLY A 263 -20.93 -40.58 -33.53
C GLY A 263 -19.58 -39.91 -33.25
N GLU A 264 -18.59 -40.19 -34.10
CA GLU A 264 -17.22 -39.69 -33.94
C GLU A 264 -17.03 -38.26 -34.51
N ARG A 265 -17.78 -37.92 -35.56
CA ARG A 265 -17.76 -36.58 -36.17
C ARG A 265 -18.31 -35.50 -35.23
N SER A 266 -19.26 -35.85 -34.37
CA SER A 266 -19.81 -34.97 -33.32
C SER A 266 -18.81 -34.77 -32.19
N ARG A 267 -18.12 -35.84 -31.75
CA ARG A 267 -17.01 -35.78 -30.80
C ARG A 267 -15.95 -34.75 -31.19
N ALA A 268 -15.45 -34.82 -32.43
CA ALA A 268 -14.41 -33.91 -32.90
C ALA A 268 -14.86 -32.43 -32.92
N LYS A 269 -16.14 -32.16 -33.20
CA LYS A 269 -16.69 -30.79 -33.13
C LYS A 269 -16.82 -30.31 -31.69
N ILE A 270 -17.33 -31.14 -30.78
CA ILE A 270 -17.48 -30.82 -29.36
C ILE A 270 -16.10 -30.55 -28.75
N LEU A 271 -15.08 -31.34 -29.07
CA LEU A 271 -13.72 -31.12 -28.61
C LEU A 271 -13.20 -29.72 -29.00
N LYS A 272 -13.36 -29.33 -30.27
CA LYS A 272 -12.96 -27.98 -30.75
C LYS A 272 -13.72 -26.85 -30.06
N ILE A 273 -15.00 -27.05 -29.76
CA ILE A 273 -15.81 -26.07 -29.03
C ILE A 273 -15.33 -25.99 -27.57
N CYS A 274 -15.06 -27.12 -26.91
CA CYS A 274 -14.47 -27.13 -25.56
C CYS A 274 -13.11 -26.40 -25.51
N ASP A 275 -12.26 -26.60 -26.52
CA ASP A 275 -10.97 -25.90 -26.61
C ASP A 275 -11.15 -24.38 -26.79
N ALA A 276 -12.11 -23.96 -27.63
CA ALA A 276 -12.42 -22.54 -27.86
C ALA A 276 -12.95 -21.81 -26.62
N PHE A 277 -13.62 -22.53 -25.71
CA PHE A 277 -14.15 -21.99 -24.46
C PHE A 277 -13.20 -22.18 -23.26
N SER A 278 -11.99 -22.73 -23.48
CA SER A 278 -11.00 -23.06 -22.44
C SER A 278 -11.57 -23.95 -21.34
N ALA A 279 -12.37 -24.96 -21.72
CA ALA A 279 -12.93 -25.93 -20.79
C ALA A 279 -11.93 -27.04 -20.47
N ASN A 280 -11.65 -27.25 -19.18
CA ASN A 280 -10.80 -28.35 -18.72
C ASN A 280 -11.59 -29.66 -18.79
N ARG A 281 -11.04 -30.67 -19.49
CA ARG A 281 -11.70 -31.96 -19.73
C ARG A 281 -11.03 -33.04 -18.91
N TYR A 282 -11.84 -33.87 -18.28
CA TYR A 282 -11.34 -34.98 -17.46
C TYR A 282 -11.93 -36.31 -17.95
N PRO A 283 -11.11 -37.39 -18.02
CA PRO A 283 -11.59 -38.70 -18.42
C PRO A 283 -12.45 -39.29 -17.30
N LEU A 284 -13.68 -39.68 -17.64
CA LEU A 284 -14.61 -40.35 -16.72
C LEU A 284 -14.96 -41.74 -17.28
N PRO A 285 -14.54 -42.82 -16.60
CA PRO A 285 -14.92 -44.19 -16.94
C PRO A 285 -16.39 -44.51 -16.63
N GLU A 286 -16.98 -45.36 -17.47
CA GLU A 286 -18.39 -45.77 -17.39
C GLU A 286 -18.69 -46.74 -16.23
N GLU A 287 -17.69 -47.50 -15.79
CA GLU A 287 -17.84 -48.50 -14.74
C GLU A 287 -17.82 -47.86 -13.33
N PRO A 288 -18.85 -48.09 -12.50
CA PRO A 288 -18.95 -47.47 -11.17
C PRO A 288 -17.84 -47.93 -10.22
N VAL A 289 -17.36 -49.17 -10.37
CA VAL A 289 -16.26 -49.72 -9.57
C VAL A 289 -14.94 -49.02 -9.90
N LYS A 290 -14.65 -48.80 -11.20
CA LYS A 290 -13.47 -48.05 -11.65
C LYS A 290 -13.55 -46.60 -11.22
N GLN A 291 -14.74 -45.98 -11.31
CA GLN A 291 -14.99 -44.62 -10.84
C GLN A 291 -14.70 -44.45 -9.34
N ALA A 292 -15.16 -45.39 -8.50
CA ALA A 292 -14.87 -45.38 -7.06
C ALA A 292 -13.37 -45.56 -6.78
N SER A 293 -12.68 -46.42 -7.53
CA SER A 293 -11.22 -46.62 -7.38
C SER A 293 -10.41 -45.38 -7.72
N MET A 294 -10.67 -44.70 -8.85
CA MET A 294 -9.95 -43.46 -9.19
C MET A 294 -10.32 -42.31 -8.26
N ARG A 295 -11.55 -42.26 -7.74
CA ARG A 295 -11.91 -41.26 -6.72
C ARG A 295 -11.07 -41.44 -5.45
N SER A 296 -10.91 -42.68 -4.99
CA SER A 296 -10.04 -42.98 -3.84
C SER A 296 -8.58 -42.61 -4.13
N GLU A 297 -8.09 -42.90 -5.33
CA GLU A 297 -6.72 -42.58 -5.76
C GLU A 297 -6.49 -41.05 -5.84
N VAL A 298 -7.42 -40.30 -6.44
CA VAL A 298 -7.37 -38.84 -6.54
C VAL A 298 -7.43 -38.20 -5.16
N ASN A 299 -8.30 -38.69 -4.27
CA ASN A 299 -8.36 -38.21 -2.89
C ASN A 299 -7.05 -38.45 -2.13
N ALA A 300 -6.42 -39.61 -2.31
CA ALA A 300 -5.13 -39.90 -1.70
C ALA A 300 -4.03 -38.95 -2.21
N ARG A 301 -3.93 -38.77 -3.54
CA ARG A 301 -2.97 -37.83 -4.15
C ARG A 301 -3.23 -36.38 -3.75
N LEU A 302 -4.49 -35.98 -3.61
CA LEU A 302 -4.86 -34.63 -3.18
C LEU A 302 -4.46 -34.40 -1.72
N LEU A 303 -4.62 -35.40 -0.85
CA LEU A 303 -4.18 -35.34 0.53
C LEU A 303 -2.65 -35.23 0.62
N GLU A 304 -1.92 -36.06 -0.12
CA GLU A 304 -0.44 -35.97 -0.23
C GLU A 304 0.00 -34.59 -0.72
N LEU A 305 -0.58 -34.10 -1.83
CA LEU A 305 -0.23 -32.79 -2.37
C LEU A 305 -0.58 -31.65 -1.40
N SER A 306 -1.72 -31.75 -0.69
CA SER A 306 -2.09 -30.75 0.30
C SER A 306 -1.07 -30.67 1.44
N GLN A 307 -0.57 -31.81 1.92
CA GLN A 307 0.50 -31.87 2.92
C GLN A 307 1.82 -31.31 2.39
N THR A 308 2.18 -31.60 1.13
CA THR A 308 3.41 -31.04 0.53
C THR A 308 3.32 -29.52 0.32
N VAL A 309 2.14 -28.99 -0.01
CA VAL A 309 1.92 -27.54 -0.14
C VAL A 309 2.02 -26.88 1.23
N GLU A 310 1.37 -27.43 2.26
CA GLU A 310 1.47 -26.92 3.64
C GLU A 310 2.92 -26.95 4.15
N ALA A 311 3.64 -28.05 3.93
CA ALA A 311 5.06 -28.14 4.29
C ALA A 311 5.93 -27.13 3.54
N SER A 312 5.62 -26.85 2.26
CA SER A 312 6.34 -25.85 1.45
C SER A 312 6.03 -24.43 1.90
N GLU A 313 4.78 -24.15 2.28
CA GLU A 313 4.35 -22.88 2.86
C GLU A 313 5.05 -22.61 4.20
N ASP A 314 5.16 -23.63 5.06
CA ASP A 314 5.86 -23.52 6.34
C ASP A 314 7.37 -23.29 6.16
N GLN A 315 7.99 -23.96 5.19
CA GLN A 315 9.38 -23.71 4.80
C GLN A 315 9.58 -22.26 4.34
N LYS A 316 8.72 -21.78 3.43
CA LYS A 316 8.74 -20.38 2.96
C LYS A 316 8.56 -19.42 4.13
N ARG A 317 7.57 -19.66 5.00
CA ARG A 317 7.28 -18.81 6.17
C ARG A 317 8.46 -18.74 7.14
N THR A 318 9.12 -19.86 7.40
CA THR A 318 10.29 -19.92 8.29
C THR A 318 11.47 -19.12 7.74
N LEU A 319 11.73 -19.21 6.43
CA LEU A 319 12.76 -18.40 5.77
C LEU A 319 12.41 -16.90 5.82
N LEU A 320 11.16 -16.54 5.52
CA LEU A 320 10.70 -15.15 5.57
C LEU A 320 10.79 -14.57 6.99
N LEU A 321 10.54 -15.37 8.03
CA LEU A 321 10.72 -14.94 9.44
C LEU A 321 12.18 -14.70 9.81
N ARG A 322 13.13 -15.48 9.26
CA ARG A 322 14.56 -15.23 9.45
C ARG A 322 14.97 -13.91 8.77
N ILE A 323 14.59 -13.75 7.51
CA ILE A 323 14.83 -12.53 6.72
C ILE A 323 14.19 -11.32 7.42
N ASN A 324 13.02 -11.51 8.02
CA ASN A 324 12.29 -10.45 8.73
C ASN A 324 13.14 -9.75 9.79
N HIS A 325 13.92 -10.51 10.55
CA HIS A 325 14.73 -10.01 11.65
C HIS A 325 15.89 -9.13 11.15
N ASP A 326 16.57 -9.56 10.08
CA ASP A 326 17.80 -8.91 9.62
C ASP A 326 17.55 -7.82 8.56
N TRP A 327 16.39 -7.84 7.90
CA TRP A 327 16.05 -6.94 6.78
C TRP A 327 16.21 -5.46 7.10
N ASP A 328 15.83 -5.00 8.30
CA ASP A 328 15.92 -3.59 8.68
C ASP A 328 17.39 -3.13 8.71
N SER A 329 18.29 -3.98 9.22
CA SER A 329 19.73 -3.71 9.26
C SER A 329 20.34 -3.67 7.86
N TRP A 330 19.97 -4.63 6.99
CA TRP A 330 20.45 -4.72 5.61
C TRP A 330 20.00 -3.52 4.79
N MET A 331 18.74 -3.13 4.90
CA MET A 331 18.21 -1.98 4.18
C MET A 331 18.84 -0.67 4.65
N ALA A 332 19.11 -0.51 5.96
CA ALA A 332 19.78 0.67 6.49
C ALA A 332 21.21 0.78 5.95
N LEU A 333 21.95 -0.33 5.97
CA LEU A 333 23.32 -0.43 5.46
C LEU A 333 23.38 -0.09 3.97
N VAL A 334 22.55 -0.75 3.13
CA VAL A 334 22.56 -0.52 1.67
C VAL A 334 22.14 0.91 1.33
N LYS A 335 21.16 1.50 2.05
CA LYS A 335 20.80 2.91 1.89
C LYS A 335 21.96 3.85 2.24
N ARG A 336 22.65 3.61 3.36
CA ARG A 336 23.81 4.41 3.79
C ARG A 336 24.91 4.35 2.72
N GLU A 337 25.31 3.15 2.31
CA GLU A 337 26.35 2.93 1.29
C GLU A 337 26.02 3.62 -0.04
N LYS A 338 24.77 3.49 -0.51
CA LYS A 338 24.32 4.20 -1.71
C LYS A 338 24.49 5.72 -1.59
N MET A 339 24.17 6.30 -0.43
CA MET A 339 24.30 7.74 -0.19
C MET A 339 25.77 8.18 -0.13
N ILE A 340 26.67 7.35 0.40
CA ILE A 340 28.12 7.56 0.41
C ILE A 340 28.64 7.59 -1.03
N TYR A 341 28.37 6.55 -1.84
CA TYR A 341 28.80 6.50 -3.25
C TYR A 341 28.19 7.61 -4.11
N HIS A 342 26.93 7.97 -3.86
CA HIS A 342 26.30 9.10 -4.53
C HIS A 342 26.98 10.43 -4.18
N SER A 343 27.48 10.59 -2.95
CA SER A 343 28.24 11.77 -2.52
C SER A 343 29.65 11.78 -3.12
N LEU A 344 30.35 10.64 -3.13
CA LEU A 344 31.65 10.47 -3.79
C LEU A 344 31.60 10.77 -5.29
N ASN A 345 30.49 10.46 -5.96
CA ASN A 345 30.28 10.77 -7.38
C ASN A 345 30.29 12.28 -7.70
N LYS A 346 30.11 13.15 -6.71
CA LYS A 346 30.21 14.62 -6.87
C LYS A 346 31.64 15.13 -6.84
N PHE A 347 32.60 14.31 -6.38
CA PHE A 347 33.99 14.71 -6.19
C PHE A 347 34.77 14.55 -7.49
N ASN A 348 35.72 15.44 -7.71
CA ASN A 348 36.64 15.29 -8.83
C ASN A 348 37.79 14.36 -8.44
N ILE A 349 38.22 13.51 -9.36
CA ILE A 349 39.35 12.60 -9.13
C ILE A 349 40.57 13.18 -9.82
N ASP A 350 41.63 13.40 -9.06
CA ASP A 350 42.94 13.65 -9.61
C ASP A 350 43.67 12.32 -9.83
N VAL A 351 43.81 11.95 -11.10
CA VAL A 351 44.45 10.71 -11.55
C VAL A 351 45.94 10.68 -11.17
N THR A 352 46.57 11.85 -11.05
CA THR A 352 48.02 11.95 -10.82
C THR A 352 48.40 11.70 -9.37
N SER A 353 47.57 12.12 -8.42
CA SER A 353 47.87 12.05 -6.99
C SER A 353 47.09 10.96 -6.23
N LYS A 354 46.21 10.20 -6.91
CA LYS A 354 45.26 9.28 -6.26
C LYS A 354 44.47 9.97 -5.13
N CYS A 355 44.13 11.25 -5.32
CA CYS A 355 43.33 12.02 -4.38
C CYS A 355 42.00 12.42 -5.02
N LEU A 356 40.99 12.52 -4.18
CA LEU A 356 39.69 13.09 -4.49
C LEU A 356 39.67 14.53 -4.01
N VAL A 357 39.18 15.42 -4.86
CA VAL A 357 38.93 16.82 -4.52
C VAL A 357 37.43 17.00 -4.37
N ALA A 358 37.01 17.43 -3.18
CA ALA A 358 35.64 17.79 -2.88
C ALA A 358 35.55 19.28 -2.57
N GLN A 359 34.50 19.95 -3.03
CA GLN A 359 34.16 21.29 -2.58
C GLN A 359 32.79 21.26 -1.90
N GLY A 360 32.64 22.00 -0.81
CA GLY A 360 31.37 22.05 -0.09
C GLY A 360 31.21 23.29 0.78
N TRP A 361 29.97 23.66 1.02
CA TRP A 361 29.61 24.75 1.93
C TRP A 361 29.48 24.21 3.35
N ILE A 362 30.09 24.92 4.31
CA ILE A 362 30.00 24.60 5.73
C ILE A 362 29.71 25.86 6.55
N PRO A 363 28.95 25.75 7.66
CA PRO A 363 28.85 26.84 8.62
C PRO A 363 30.20 27.13 9.28
N THR A 364 30.54 28.40 9.43
CA THR A 364 31.81 28.83 10.03
C THR A 364 31.95 28.35 11.48
N LYS A 365 30.82 28.25 12.20
CA LYS A 365 30.75 27.75 13.59
C LYS A 365 31.14 26.28 13.75
N ASN A 366 30.77 25.42 12.79
CA ASN A 366 31.00 23.96 12.87
C ASN A 366 32.34 23.53 12.27
N ARG A 367 33.24 24.48 11.98
CA ARG A 367 34.56 24.18 11.37
C ARG A 367 35.37 23.18 12.21
N GLU A 368 35.42 23.39 13.53
CA GLU A 368 36.24 22.56 14.42
C GLU A 368 35.72 21.12 14.52
N GLU A 369 34.40 20.97 14.60
CA GLU A 369 33.71 19.67 14.61
C GLU A 369 34.00 18.86 13.34
N ILE A 370 33.97 19.53 12.17
CA ILE A 370 34.30 18.91 10.89
C ILE A 370 35.77 18.51 10.84
N LEU A 371 36.69 19.37 11.30
CA LEU A 371 38.12 19.06 11.34
C LEU A 371 38.43 17.88 12.27
N GLN A 372 37.70 17.75 13.38
CA GLN A 372 37.83 16.61 14.28
C GLN A 372 37.34 15.33 13.60
N ALA A 373 36.17 15.34 12.97
CA ALA A 373 35.64 14.19 12.23
C ALA A 373 36.57 13.73 11.10
N LEU A 374 37.21 14.68 10.40
CA LEU A 374 38.21 14.38 9.36
C LEU A 374 39.46 13.69 9.93
N LYS A 375 39.92 14.10 11.12
CA LYS A 375 41.06 13.46 11.80
C LYS A 375 40.72 12.04 12.27
N GLU A 376 39.53 11.87 12.83
CA GLU A 376 39.03 10.56 13.27
C GLU A 376 38.92 9.59 12.08
N ALA A 377 38.40 10.04 10.94
CA ALA A 377 38.37 9.24 9.71
C ALA A 377 39.78 8.83 9.25
N CYS A 378 40.75 9.77 9.23
CA CYS A 378 42.13 9.45 8.85
C CYS A 378 42.79 8.40 9.77
N LEU A 379 42.49 8.46 11.07
CA LEU A 379 43.02 7.50 12.05
C LEU A 379 42.44 6.10 11.85
N GLU A 380 41.14 6.00 11.57
CA GLU A 380 40.48 4.71 11.31
C GLU A 380 40.95 4.04 10.02
N SER A 381 41.17 4.82 8.95
CA SER A 381 41.61 4.27 7.65
C SER A 381 43.11 3.94 7.57
N ASN A 382 43.91 4.23 8.62
CA ASN A 382 45.38 4.12 8.61
C ASN A 382 46.05 4.76 7.37
N ALA A 383 45.45 5.82 6.83
CA ALA A 383 45.94 6.43 5.61
C ALA A 383 47.28 7.16 5.84
N PRO A 384 48.25 7.07 4.90
CA PRO A 384 49.57 7.66 5.08
C PRO A 384 49.57 9.20 5.00
N VAL A 385 48.47 9.81 4.51
CA VAL A 385 48.35 11.24 4.27
C VAL A 385 47.06 11.76 4.91
N ASN A 386 47.16 12.83 5.70
CA ASN A 386 46.00 13.49 6.29
C ASN A 386 45.19 14.24 5.22
N THR A 387 43.87 14.31 5.42
CA THR A 387 43.00 15.13 4.58
C THR A 387 43.39 16.61 4.68
N VAL A 388 43.54 17.27 3.53
CA VAL A 388 43.87 18.70 3.49
C VAL A 388 42.58 19.50 3.46
N PHE A 389 42.41 20.35 4.47
CA PHE A 389 41.30 21.30 4.57
C PHE A 389 41.76 22.69 4.13
N HIS A 390 41.22 23.19 3.02
CA HIS A 390 41.54 24.52 2.50
C HIS A 390 40.27 25.37 2.37
N GLN A 391 40.30 26.59 2.89
CA GLN A 391 39.22 27.56 2.70
C GLN A 391 39.40 28.24 1.34
N VAL A 392 38.37 28.18 0.51
CA VAL A 392 38.35 28.82 -0.82
C VAL A 392 37.51 30.08 -0.75
N TYR A 393 38.09 31.21 -1.17
CA TYR A 393 37.34 32.45 -1.34
C TYR A 393 36.63 32.41 -2.69
N THR A 394 35.31 32.57 -2.68
CA THR A 394 34.46 32.57 -3.88
C THR A 394 33.49 33.75 -3.83
N ASN A 395 33.06 34.19 -5.02
CA ASN A 395 32.01 35.20 -5.18
C ASN A 395 30.63 34.56 -5.41
N GLU A 396 30.53 33.23 -5.39
CA GLU A 396 29.25 32.52 -5.49
C GLU A 396 28.38 32.75 -4.24
N SER A 397 27.06 32.76 -4.42
CA SER A 397 26.11 32.89 -3.32
C SER A 397 26.07 31.61 -2.47
N PRO A 398 26.45 31.65 -1.19
CA PRO A 398 26.34 30.49 -0.30
C PRO A 398 24.88 30.12 0.01
N PRO A 399 24.64 28.89 0.50
CA PRO A 399 23.32 28.44 0.94
C PRO A 399 22.88 29.15 2.22
N THR A 400 21.57 29.37 2.35
CA THR A 400 20.93 29.93 3.53
C THR A 400 20.67 28.82 4.56
N TYR A 401 21.16 28.98 5.78
CA TYR A 401 20.91 28.05 6.89
C TYR A 401 20.49 28.80 8.15
N PHE A 402 19.39 28.35 8.75
CA PHE A 402 18.89 28.84 10.03
C PHE A 402 18.98 27.73 11.07
N GLU A 403 19.47 28.05 12.26
CA GLU A 403 19.47 27.13 13.41
C GLU A 403 18.05 27.13 14.02
N SER A 404 17.17 26.26 13.51
CA SER A 404 15.81 26.15 14.04
C SER A 404 15.74 25.21 15.24
N SER A 405 15.06 25.66 16.30
CA SER A 405 14.63 24.79 17.39
C SER A 405 13.33 24.08 17.02
N LYS A 406 12.92 23.06 17.79
CA LYS A 406 11.68 22.31 17.56
C LYS A 406 10.44 23.20 17.37
N VAL A 407 10.37 24.31 18.11
CA VAL A 407 9.26 25.27 18.04
C VAL A 407 9.32 26.08 16.75
N ILE A 408 10.51 26.56 16.41
CA ILE A 408 10.74 27.45 15.26
C ILE A 408 10.58 26.70 13.94
N THR A 409 10.95 25.42 13.87
CA THR A 409 10.89 24.61 12.64
C THR A 409 9.49 24.63 12.01
N ALA A 410 8.43 24.59 12.81
CA ALA A 410 7.05 24.65 12.32
C ALA A 410 6.72 25.99 11.62
N PHE A 411 7.23 27.10 12.15
CA PHE A 411 7.06 28.42 11.55
C PHE A 411 8.00 28.64 10.37
N GLN A 412 9.22 28.12 10.45
CA GLN A 412 10.20 28.19 9.38
C GLN A 412 9.71 27.42 8.14
N SER A 413 9.13 26.22 8.30
CA SER A 413 8.58 25.46 7.17
C SER A 413 7.45 26.19 6.45
N VAL A 414 6.62 26.95 7.18
CA VAL A 414 5.55 27.77 6.60
C VAL A 414 6.12 28.93 5.78
N VAL A 415 7.17 29.58 6.28
CA VAL A 415 7.87 30.66 5.57
C VAL A 415 8.62 30.12 4.35
N ASP A 416 9.37 29.04 4.50
CA ASP A 416 10.17 28.44 3.42
C ASP A 416 9.30 27.88 2.29
N ALA A 417 8.04 27.51 2.59
CA ALA A 417 7.06 27.11 1.58
C ALA A 417 6.68 28.26 0.63
N TYR A 418 6.76 29.52 1.07
CA TYR A 418 6.61 30.67 0.19
C TYR A 418 7.88 30.91 -0.63
N GLY A 419 9.05 30.77 0.01
CA GLY A 419 10.33 30.82 -0.66
C GLY A 419 11.49 30.86 0.33
N VAL A 420 12.64 30.32 -0.08
CA VAL A 420 13.87 30.35 0.72
C VAL A 420 14.49 31.75 0.68
N ALA A 421 14.77 32.32 1.85
CA ALA A 421 15.39 33.63 1.98
C ALA A 421 16.81 33.68 1.36
N ARG A 422 17.24 34.86 0.89
CA ARG A 422 18.60 35.06 0.38
C ARG A 422 19.63 34.97 1.51
N TYR A 423 20.88 34.73 1.14
CA TYR A 423 21.97 34.66 2.10
C TYR A 423 22.12 35.98 2.86
N ARG A 424 22.17 35.87 4.20
CA ARG A 424 22.21 36.97 5.18
C ARG A 424 21.04 37.94 5.13
N GLU A 425 19.95 37.57 4.45
CA GLU A 425 18.69 38.29 4.54
C GLU A 425 18.09 38.14 5.94
N MET A 426 17.23 39.09 6.30
CA MET A 426 16.50 39.05 7.56
C MET A 426 15.49 37.91 7.51
N ASN A 427 15.49 37.05 8.53
CA ASN A 427 14.54 35.95 8.60
C ASN A 427 13.15 36.47 9.01
N PRO A 428 12.12 36.38 8.14
CA PRO A 428 10.78 36.84 8.50
C PRO A 428 10.12 35.95 9.57
N THR A 429 10.58 34.70 9.74
CA THR A 429 10.05 33.76 10.73
C THR A 429 10.03 34.32 12.15
N VAL A 430 11.00 35.18 12.51
CA VAL A 430 11.06 35.83 13.83
C VAL A 430 9.77 36.61 14.11
N PHE A 431 9.24 37.31 13.12
CA PHE A 431 7.99 38.05 13.23
C PHE A 431 6.78 37.13 13.10
N THR A 432 6.83 36.20 12.13
CA THR A 432 5.75 35.26 11.84
C THR A 432 5.35 34.42 13.06
N ILE A 433 6.29 34.10 13.95
CA ILE A 433 5.99 33.35 15.20
C ILE A 433 4.88 34.00 16.03
N VAL A 434 4.81 35.34 16.04
CA VAL A 434 3.80 36.09 16.82
C VAL A 434 2.70 36.62 15.91
N THR A 435 3.06 37.25 14.79
CA THR A 435 2.09 37.95 13.94
C THR A 435 1.12 37.00 13.25
N PHE A 436 1.57 35.82 12.81
CA PHE A 436 0.69 34.87 12.12
C PHE A 436 -0.38 34.29 13.06
N PRO A 437 -0.04 33.73 14.24
CA PRO A 437 -1.05 33.30 15.20
C PRO A 437 -1.99 34.41 15.68
N PHE A 438 -1.48 35.64 15.83
CA PHE A 438 -2.27 36.79 16.25
C PHE A 438 -3.30 37.23 15.19
N LEU A 439 -2.88 37.33 13.92
CA LEU A 439 -3.78 37.64 12.81
C LEU A 439 -4.86 36.56 12.62
N PHE A 440 -4.48 35.29 12.77
CA PHE A 440 -5.45 34.19 12.80
C PHE A 440 -6.48 34.37 13.91
N ALA A 441 -6.03 34.70 15.12
CA ALA A 441 -6.91 34.85 16.27
C ALA A 441 -7.96 35.96 16.10
N ILE A 442 -7.60 37.07 15.46
CA ILE A 442 -8.55 38.15 15.14
C ILE A 442 -9.67 37.65 14.21
N MET A 443 -9.35 36.77 13.27
CA MET A 443 -10.32 36.14 12.36
C MET A 443 -11.14 35.04 13.05
N PHE A 444 -10.53 34.33 14.00
CA PHE A 444 -11.08 33.17 14.70
C PHE A 444 -11.25 33.45 16.20
N GLY A 445 -11.82 34.60 16.54
CA GLY A 445 -11.90 35.09 17.91
C GLY A 445 -13.10 34.52 18.68
N ASP A 446 -12.99 33.30 19.19
CA ASP A 446 -14.00 32.68 20.07
C ASP A 446 -13.30 31.89 21.18
N ILE A 447 -13.70 32.13 22.43
CA ILE A 447 -13.12 31.45 23.60
C ILE A 447 -13.38 29.94 23.55
N GLY A 448 -14.60 29.52 23.19
CA GLY A 448 -15.02 28.13 23.19
C GLY A 448 -14.28 27.31 22.14
N HIS A 449 -14.25 27.81 20.90
CA HIS A 449 -13.52 27.17 19.80
C HIS A 449 -12.00 27.20 20.04
N GLY A 450 -11.48 28.33 20.54
CA GLY A 450 -10.08 28.46 20.94
C GLY A 450 -9.68 27.45 22.02
N LEU A 451 -10.54 27.18 23.02
CA LEU A 451 -10.31 26.18 24.05
C LEU A 451 -10.26 24.75 23.48
N LEU A 452 -11.16 24.41 22.55
CA LEU A 452 -11.14 23.11 21.87
C LEU A 452 -9.84 22.92 21.06
N MET A 453 -9.43 23.95 20.33
CA MET A 453 -8.14 23.95 19.61
C MET A 453 -6.95 23.85 20.56
N LEU A 454 -7.00 24.51 21.72
CA LEU A 454 -5.96 24.43 22.75
C LEU A 454 -5.83 23.02 23.30
N MET A 455 -6.96 22.36 23.62
CA MET A 455 -6.96 20.97 24.10
C MET A 455 -6.36 20.03 23.07
N PHE A 456 -6.70 20.21 21.79
CA PHE A 456 -6.14 19.41 20.70
C PHE A 456 -4.63 19.67 20.49
N GLY A 457 -4.21 20.93 20.45
CA GLY A 457 -2.80 21.32 20.33
C GLY A 457 -1.96 20.80 21.50
N LEU A 458 -2.47 20.93 22.73
CA LEU A 458 -1.82 20.44 23.93
C LEU A 458 -1.72 18.91 23.93
N TYR A 459 -2.78 18.20 23.52
CA TYR A 459 -2.75 16.75 23.36
C TYR A 459 -1.63 16.28 22.42
N MET A 460 -1.45 16.96 21.27
CA MET A 460 -0.39 16.64 20.31
C MET A 460 1.01 16.94 20.85
N VAL A 461 1.19 18.01 21.63
CA VAL A 461 2.47 18.35 22.26
C VAL A 461 2.81 17.35 23.38
N LEU A 462 1.85 16.99 24.23
CA LEU A 462 2.05 16.02 25.30
C LEU A 462 2.31 14.60 24.76
N SER A 463 1.70 14.25 23.64
CA SER A 463 1.84 12.93 23.01
C SER A 463 3.02 12.84 22.03
N GLU A 464 3.95 13.80 22.02
CA GLU A 464 5.06 13.90 21.04
C GLU A 464 5.82 12.57 20.90
N LYS A 465 6.32 12.01 22.00
CA LYS A 465 7.12 10.76 22.00
C LYS A 465 6.36 9.53 21.51
N LYS A 466 5.04 9.51 21.71
CA LYS A 466 4.17 8.39 21.31
C LYS A 466 3.75 8.50 19.85
N MET A 467 3.58 9.72 19.36
CA MET A 467 3.12 10.02 18.00
C MET A 467 4.28 10.19 17.01
N GLU A 468 5.51 10.42 17.46
CA GLU A 468 6.72 10.38 16.62
C GLU A 468 6.92 8.99 16.00
N LYS A 469 6.57 7.93 16.73
CA LYS A 469 6.76 6.51 16.33
C LYS A 469 5.65 5.89 15.49
N LYS A 470 4.61 6.64 15.14
CA LYS A 470 3.44 6.10 14.42
C LYS A 470 3.37 6.67 13.02
N VAL A 471 3.04 5.83 12.03
CA VAL A 471 2.55 6.27 10.71
C VAL A 471 1.42 7.26 10.92
N LYS A 472 1.64 8.46 10.42
CA LYS A 472 0.61 9.48 10.33
C LYS A 472 0.11 9.46 8.91
N ASN A 473 -1.20 9.49 8.73
CA ASN A 473 -1.79 9.91 7.47
C ASN A 473 -1.24 11.31 7.15
N ASP A 474 -1.05 11.65 5.88
CA ASP A 474 -0.48 12.94 5.43
C ASP A 474 -1.06 14.16 6.17
N MET A 475 -2.38 14.14 6.43
CA MET A 475 -3.06 15.21 7.16
C MET A 475 -2.66 15.29 8.65
N VAL A 476 -2.51 14.13 9.30
CA VAL A 476 -2.08 14.05 10.71
C VAL A 476 -0.59 14.40 10.84
N GLU A 477 0.22 14.08 9.82
CA GLU A 477 1.63 14.48 9.77
C GLU A 477 1.77 15.99 9.67
N MET A 478 1.01 16.62 8.77
CA MET A 478 0.98 18.07 8.64
C MET A 478 0.54 18.74 9.96
N ALA A 479 -0.53 18.25 10.59
CA ALA A 479 -1.01 18.77 11.87
C ALA A 479 0.02 18.60 13.00
N PHE A 480 0.74 17.47 13.02
CA PHE A 480 1.80 17.21 14.01
C PHE A 480 3.04 18.10 13.80
N GLY A 481 3.42 18.33 12.54
CA GLY A 481 4.47 19.28 12.17
C GLY A 481 4.15 20.69 12.66
N GLY A 482 2.88 21.10 12.53
CA GLY A 482 2.34 22.39 12.97
C GLY A 482 1.90 22.47 14.44
N ARG A 483 2.22 21.51 15.31
CA ARG A 483 1.66 21.44 16.68
C ARG A 483 1.86 22.72 17.53
N TYR A 484 3.05 23.33 17.46
CA TYR A 484 3.35 24.56 18.19
C TYR A 484 2.65 25.79 17.59
N LEU A 485 2.39 25.77 16.29
CA LEU A 485 1.63 26.80 15.59
C LEU A 485 0.15 26.75 16.00
N ILE A 486 -0.46 25.56 16.07
CA ILE A 486 -1.84 25.37 16.57
C ILE A 486 -1.95 25.79 18.05
N LEU A 487 -0.94 25.47 18.86
CA LEU A 487 -0.91 25.86 20.27
C LEU A 487 -0.87 27.39 20.44
N LEU A 488 -0.03 28.10 19.67
CA LEU A 488 0.01 29.56 19.74
C LEU A 488 -1.28 30.20 19.19
N MET A 489 -1.82 29.68 18.08
CA MET A 489 -3.09 30.16 17.49
C MET A 489 -4.26 30.04 18.48
N SER A 490 -4.33 28.94 19.22
CA SER A 490 -5.38 28.73 20.21
C SER A 490 -5.27 29.68 21.41
N ILE A 491 -4.06 29.93 21.92
CA ILE A 491 -3.85 30.91 23.01
C ILE A 491 -4.27 32.32 22.57
N PHE A 492 -3.85 32.74 21.38
CA PHE A 492 -4.26 34.05 20.86
C PHE A 492 -5.76 34.11 20.56
N SER A 493 -6.36 33.04 20.03
CA SER A 493 -7.80 32.95 19.76
C SER A 493 -8.64 33.11 21.03
N ILE A 494 -8.22 32.48 22.14
CA ILE A 494 -8.85 32.69 23.45
C ILE A 494 -8.72 34.14 23.90
N TYR A 495 -7.53 34.75 23.75
CA TYR A 495 -7.31 36.16 24.09
C TYR A 495 -8.22 37.10 23.29
N THR A 496 -8.31 36.94 21.97
CA THR A 496 -9.22 37.72 21.12
C THR A 496 -10.69 37.38 21.38
N GLY A 497 -11.01 36.15 21.75
CA GLY A 497 -12.36 35.75 22.17
C GLY A 497 -12.80 36.49 23.43
N PHE A 498 -11.90 36.69 24.42
CA PHE A 498 -12.18 37.56 25.57
C PHE A 498 -12.34 39.02 25.17
N LEU A 499 -11.64 39.49 24.13
CA LEU A 499 -11.78 40.86 23.62
C LEU A 499 -13.14 41.06 22.91
N TYR A 500 -13.61 40.07 22.15
CA TYR A 500 -14.94 40.10 21.54
C TYR A 500 -16.06 39.77 22.54
N ASN A 501 -15.72 39.12 23.66
CA ASN A 501 -16.65 38.64 24.67
C ASN A 501 -17.66 37.60 24.13
N GLU A 502 -17.15 36.69 23.29
CA GLU A 502 -17.94 35.62 22.65
C GLU A 502 -17.44 34.24 23.11
N VAL A 503 -18.35 33.43 23.67
CA VAL A 503 -18.14 32.01 23.98
C VAL A 503 -19.23 31.20 23.26
N PHE A 504 -18.90 30.48 22.18
CA PHE A 504 -19.90 29.74 21.39
C PHE A 504 -21.10 30.62 20.98
N SER A 505 -20.83 31.86 20.57
CA SER A 505 -21.83 32.90 20.26
C SER A 505 -22.71 33.36 21.43
N ILE A 506 -22.30 33.11 22.67
CA ILE A 506 -22.99 33.56 23.89
C ILE A 506 -22.13 34.63 24.59
N PRO A 507 -22.72 35.79 24.95
CA PRO A 507 -22.03 36.81 25.72
C PRO A 507 -21.80 36.39 27.17
N THR A 508 -20.68 36.80 27.76
CA THR A 508 -20.37 36.53 29.17
C THR A 508 -20.15 37.81 29.97
N THR A 509 -20.46 37.80 31.26
CA THR A 509 -20.32 38.96 32.16
C THR A 509 -19.07 38.85 33.06
N PHE A 510 -17.97 38.30 32.54
CA PHE A 510 -16.76 38.01 33.33
C PHE A 510 -16.14 39.24 34.00
N PHE A 511 -16.18 40.41 33.35
CA PHE A 511 -15.52 41.64 33.83
C PHE A 511 -16.48 42.61 34.55
N GLY A 512 -17.65 42.13 34.95
CA GLY A 512 -18.66 42.88 35.71
C GLY A 512 -19.98 43.07 34.95
N PRO A 513 -20.97 43.74 35.59
CA PRO A 513 -22.25 44.03 34.97
C PRO A 513 -22.09 44.99 33.79
N SER A 514 -23.01 44.90 32.84
CA SER A 514 -23.06 45.82 31.69
C SER A 514 -23.08 47.27 32.16
N LYS A 515 -22.41 48.14 31.40
CA LYS A 515 -22.44 49.60 31.61
C LYS A 515 -23.62 50.26 30.90
N TRP A 516 -24.58 49.46 30.44
CA TRP A 516 -25.84 49.93 29.88
C TRP A 516 -27.00 49.32 30.66
N VAL A 517 -28.06 50.10 30.82
CA VAL A 517 -29.27 49.69 31.53
C VAL A 517 -30.47 49.91 30.63
N TRP A 518 -31.34 48.90 30.53
CA TRP A 518 -32.59 48.98 29.80
C TRP A 518 -33.56 49.93 30.50
N ASN A 519 -34.25 50.77 29.73
CA ASN A 519 -35.28 51.64 30.29
C ASN A 519 -36.55 50.84 30.62
N ASN A 520 -36.87 50.71 31.91
CA ASN A 520 -38.02 49.97 32.46
C ASN A 520 -39.40 50.41 31.93
N SER A 521 -39.49 51.56 31.25
CA SER A 521 -40.78 52.10 30.77
C SER A 521 -41.09 51.78 29.31
N THR A 522 -40.12 51.34 28.50
CA THR A 522 -40.35 51.05 27.08
C THR A 522 -39.61 49.83 26.54
N GLU A 523 -38.58 49.29 27.22
CA GLU A 523 -37.74 48.17 26.75
C GLU A 523 -37.14 48.33 25.32
N VAL A 524 -37.29 49.49 24.67
CA VAL A 524 -36.86 49.70 23.27
C VAL A 524 -35.40 50.15 23.16
N TYR A 525 -34.90 50.90 24.15
CA TYR A 525 -33.54 51.48 24.13
C TYR A 525 -32.82 51.32 25.46
N ALA A 526 -31.52 51.02 25.41
CA ALA A 526 -30.62 51.01 26.55
C ALA A 526 -29.94 52.38 26.72
N MET A 527 -29.79 52.84 27.96
CA MET A 527 -29.09 54.08 28.31
C MET A 527 -27.75 53.76 29.00
N PRO A 528 -26.71 54.57 28.80
CA PRO A 528 -25.42 54.36 29.46
C PRO A 528 -25.55 54.58 30.97
N ALA A 529 -25.14 53.58 31.76
CA ALA A 529 -25.14 53.59 33.23
C ALA A 529 -23.88 54.25 33.80
N GLY A 530 -23.54 55.44 33.27
CA GLY A 530 -22.36 56.22 33.63
C GLY A 530 -21.48 56.61 32.44
N SER A 531 -20.36 57.27 32.71
CA SER A 531 -19.41 57.76 31.70
C SER A 531 -18.22 56.82 31.42
N SER A 532 -18.13 55.69 32.13
CA SER A 532 -17.01 54.75 32.01
C SER A 532 -17.31 53.65 31.00
N PRO A 533 -16.37 53.31 30.10
CA PRO A 533 -16.47 52.14 29.22
C PRO A 533 -16.43 50.82 30.02
N TYR A 534 -16.80 49.72 29.35
CA TYR A 534 -16.65 48.37 29.89
C TYR A 534 -15.15 48.05 30.12
N PRO A 535 -14.76 47.41 31.23
CA PRO A 535 -13.35 47.29 31.62
C PRO A 535 -12.46 46.50 30.65
N PHE A 536 -12.99 45.47 29.98
CA PHE A 536 -12.25 44.63 29.05
C PHE A 536 -13.16 44.01 27.99
N GLY A 537 -12.86 44.25 26.71
CA GLY A 537 -13.63 43.71 25.58
C GLY A 537 -14.94 44.46 25.28
N VAL A 538 -15.82 43.82 24.52
CA VAL A 538 -17.13 44.37 24.14
C VAL A 538 -18.15 44.16 25.26
N ASP A 539 -18.99 45.17 25.50
CA ASP A 539 -20.05 45.08 26.51
C ASP A 539 -21.06 43.96 26.16
N PRO A 540 -21.35 43.03 27.09
CA PRO A 540 -22.25 41.90 26.85
C PRO A 540 -23.64 42.28 26.33
N ILE A 541 -24.12 43.49 26.64
CA ILE A 541 -25.47 43.94 26.28
C ILE A 541 -25.67 44.11 24.77
N TRP A 542 -24.60 44.24 23.99
CA TRP A 542 -24.70 44.44 22.54
C TRP A 542 -25.23 43.18 21.84
N HIS A 543 -24.98 42.00 22.41
CA HIS A 543 -25.47 40.73 21.88
C HIS A 543 -26.98 40.59 22.02
N GLY A 544 -27.66 40.27 20.92
CA GLY A 544 -29.13 40.15 20.86
C GLY A 544 -29.85 41.48 20.60
N THR A 545 -29.13 42.59 20.41
CA THR A 545 -29.73 43.87 20.03
C THR A 545 -29.94 43.98 18.53
N LYS A 546 -30.97 44.73 18.08
CA LYS A 546 -31.17 45.01 16.64
C LYS A 546 -29.99 45.74 15.99
N THR A 547 -29.17 46.43 16.78
CA THR A 547 -28.04 47.24 16.34
C THR A 547 -26.68 46.55 16.51
N GLU A 548 -26.65 45.31 17.01
CA GLU A 548 -25.43 44.53 17.25
C GLU A 548 -24.50 44.52 16.04
N LEU A 549 -25.05 44.14 14.88
CA LEU A 549 -24.29 43.97 13.66
C LEU A 549 -23.68 45.29 13.16
N THR A 550 -24.42 46.40 13.27
CA THR A 550 -23.95 47.73 12.87
C THR A 550 -22.79 48.20 13.75
N TYR A 551 -22.88 47.96 15.06
CA TYR A 551 -21.83 48.33 16.01
C TYR A 551 -20.57 47.46 15.83
N LEU A 552 -20.73 46.13 15.85
CA LEU A 552 -19.60 45.19 15.73
C LEU A 552 -18.89 45.32 14.37
N ASN A 553 -19.61 45.52 13.27
CA ASN A 553 -18.98 45.70 11.96
C ASN A 553 -18.16 46.99 11.89
N SER A 554 -18.67 48.10 12.44
CA SER A 554 -17.94 49.37 12.50
C SER A 554 -16.65 49.24 13.33
N MET A 555 -16.73 48.55 14.48
CA MET A 555 -15.57 48.27 15.32
C MET A 555 -14.55 47.37 14.60
N LYS A 556 -14.99 46.21 14.07
CA LYS A 556 -14.12 45.23 13.41
C LYS A 556 -13.45 45.82 12.16
N MET A 557 -14.16 46.65 11.37
CA MET A 557 -13.59 47.34 10.21
C MET A 557 -12.54 48.38 10.60
N LYS A 558 -12.79 49.19 11.63
CA LYS A 558 -11.78 50.17 12.09
C LYS A 558 -10.56 49.47 12.67
N MET A 559 -10.78 48.40 13.44
CA MET A 559 -9.71 47.59 14.03
C MET A 559 -8.86 46.92 12.96
N SER A 560 -9.45 46.35 11.91
CA SER A 560 -8.69 45.71 10.83
C SER A 560 -7.82 46.70 10.05
N ILE A 561 -8.29 47.94 9.85
CA ILE A 561 -7.48 49.01 9.25
C ILE A 561 -6.30 49.38 10.16
N VAL A 562 -6.54 49.58 11.46
CA VAL A 562 -5.49 49.97 12.42
C VAL A 562 -4.43 48.87 12.59
N LEU A 563 -4.81 47.60 12.47
CA LEU A 563 -3.87 46.48 12.56
C LEU A 563 -3.12 46.19 11.25
N GLY A 564 -3.70 46.60 10.11
CA GLY A 564 -3.08 46.41 8.80
C GLY A 564 -2.06 47.50 8.44
N VAL A 565 -2.21 48.70 9.00
CA VAL A 565 -1.25 49.82 8.92
C VAL A 565 -0.15 49.63 9.95
#